data_AF-A0A135LDX3-F1
#
_entry.id   AF-A0A135LDX3-F1
#
_cell.length_a   1.000
_cell.length_b   1.000
_cell.length_c   1.000
_cell.angle_alpha   90.00
_cell.angle_beta   90.00
_cell.angle_gamma   90.00
#
_symmetry.space_group_name_H-M   'P 1'
#
loop_
_entity.id
_entity.type
_entity.pdbx_description
1 polymer ?
#
loop_
_entity_poly.entity_id
_entity_poly.type
_entity_poly.pdbx_seq_one_letter_code
_entity_poly.pdbx_strand_id
1 'polypeptide(L)'
;MDTSDFTIPDELVNDAPSENVPKPKKTRRSRYDPEPDWSAMVRAKVTKPQHRVGQACDRCKLKKMKCTPDPGGCACCLILNIPCKATDRVTGETWVRGEAGRMRDLIESLKKQTEDLKEQIKQLQQKNTQLQACLGDSYRPNIMGHYESDLGLRDLEHHQNLL
;
A
#
# COMPACT_ATOMS: atom_id res chain seq x y z
N MET A 1 51.40 18.03 31.66
CA MET A 1 50.63 17.74 30.44
C MET A 1 50.99 16.32 30.07
N ASP A 2 50.14 15.38 30.47
CA ASP A 2 50.41 13.95 30.42
C ASP A 2 49.73 13.41 29.15
N THR A 3 50.53 12.94 28.19
CA THR A 3 50.06 12.39 26.92
C THR A 3 49.80 10.91 27.12
N SER A 4 48.53 10.52 27.30
CA SER A 4 48.14 9.12 27.32
C SER A 4 48.18 8.53 25.91
N ASP A 5 49.14 7.65 25.72
CA ASP A 5 49.36 6.83 24.53
C ASP A 5 48.32 5.71 24.48
N PHE A 6 47.27 5.90 23.69
CA PHE A 6 46.25 4.87 23.43
C PHE A 6 46.66 4.04 22.22
N THR A 7 47.53 3.05 22.45
CA THR A 7 47.81 1.98 21.49
C THR A 7 46.54 1.15 21.29
N ILE A 8 45.93 1.24 20.10
CA ILE A 8 44.86 0.35 19.65
C ILE A 8 45.52 -0.99 19.27
N PRO A 9 45.13 -2.13 19.86
CA PRO A 9 45.64 -3.44 19.44
C PRO A 9 45.25 -3.73 18.00
N ASP A 10 46.25 -4.05 17.19
CA ASP A 10 46.14 -4.48 15.80
C ASP A 10 45.47 -5.86 15.79
N GLU A 11 44.15 -5.89 15.64
CA GLU A 11 43.40 -7.14 15.46
C GLU A 11 43.79 -7.75 14.12
N LEU A 12 44.53 -8.86 14.20
CA LEU A 12 44.86 -9.74 13.10
C LEU A 12 43.60 -10.07 12.29
N VAL A 13 43.47 -9.42 11.15
CA VAL A 13 42.59 -9.83 10.05
C VAL A 13 43.04 -11.23 9.64
N ASN A 14 42.26 -12.23 10.07
CA ASN A 14 42.35 -13.58 9.51
C ASN A 14 41.86 -13.51 8.06
N ASP A 15 42.80 -13.28 7.14
CA ASP A 15 42.60 -13.52 5.72
C ASP A 15 42.41 -15.03 5.51
N ALA A 16 41.15 -15.47 5.59
CA ALA A 16 40.77 -16.81 5.19
C ALA A 16 41.17 -17.01 3.71
N PRO A 17 41.84 -18.12 3.34
CA PRO A 17 42.19 -18.39 1.96
C PRO A 17 40.91 -18.47 1.12
N SER A 18 40.76 -17.55 0.17
CA SER A 18 39.73 -17.65 -0.87
C SER A 18 40.00 -18.92 -1.68
N GLU A 19 39.33 -20.03 -1.33
CA GLU A 19 39.29 -21.23 -2.15
C GLU A 19 38.88 -20.84 -3.58
N ASN A 20 39.81 -20.99 -4.51
CA ASN A 20 39.60 -20.79 -5.93
C ASN A 20 38.77 -21.97 -6.47
N VAL A 21 37.49 -22.01 -6.10
CA VAL A 21 36.55 -22.99 -6.67
C VAL A 21 36.39 -22.65 -8.16
N PRO A 22 36.70 -23.59 -9.08
CA PRO A 22 36.50 -23.36 -10.51
C PRO A 22 35.03 -23.04 -10.77
N LYS A 23 34.75 -21.80 -11.20
CA LYS A 23 33.39 -21.41 -11.57
C LYS A 23 32.93 -22.33 -12.70
N PRO A 24 31.81 -23.07 -12.54
CA PRO A 24 31.35 -23.98 -13.58
C PRO A 24 31.13 -23.20 -14.89
N LYS A 25 31.65 -23.74 -15.99
CA LYS A 25 31.48 -23.15 -17.32
C LYS A 25 29.99 -23.08 -17.62
N LYS A 26 29.45 -21.87 -17.67
CA LYS A 26 28.03 -21.64 -17.99
C LYS A 26 27.80 -22.08 -19.43
N THR A 27 27.10 -23.19 -19.62
CA THR A 27 26.62 -23.61 -20.94
C THR A 27 25.75 -22.49 -21.52
N ARG A 28 25.86 -22.23 -22.83
CA ARG A 28 24.98 -21.26 -23.48
C ARG A 28 23.57 -21.83 -23.42
N ARG A 29 22.63 -21.04 -22.88
CA ARG A 29 21.21 -21.41 -22.87
C ARG A 29 20.71 -21.66 -24.28
N SER A 30 19.87 -22.69 -24.41
CA SER A 30 19.15 -22.96 -25.65
C SER A 30 18.21 -21.80 -25.97
N ARG A 31 17.87 -21.66 -27.25
CA ARG A 31 16.92 -20.63 -27.71
C ARG A 31 15.53 -20.81 -27.08
N TYR A 32 15.14 -22.05 -26.79
CA TYR A 32 13.81 -22.39 -26.25
C TYR A 32 13.77 -22.49 -24.72
N ASP A 33 14.89 -22.23 -24.03
CA ASP A 33 14.87 -22.23 -22.56
C ASP A 33 14.05 -21.03 -22.05
N PRO A 34 13.23 -21.22 -21.00
CA PRO A 34 12.49 -20.12 -20.40
C PRO A 34 13.43 -19.04 -19.85
N GLU A 35 12.94 -17.80 -19.81
CA GLU A 35 13.74 -16.69 -19.30
C GLU A 35 13.95 -16.85 -17.78
N PRO A 36 15.20 -16.78 -17.28
CA PRO A 36 15.50 -16.98 -15.87
C PRO A 36 15.03 -15.79 -15.04
N ASP A 37 14.82 -16.02 -13.75
CA ASP A 37 14.58 -14.93 -12.81
C ASP A 37 15.86 -14.11 -12.60
N TRP A 38 15.97 -13.04 -13.37
CA TRP A 38 17.05 -12.06 -13.29
C TRP A 38 17.14 -11.42 -11.90
N SER A 39 16.01 -11.20 -11.24
CA SER A 39 15.97 -10.52 -9.94
C SER A 39 16.47 -11.43 -8.83
N ALA A 40 16.08 -12.71 -8.81
CA ALA A 40 16.69 -13.70 -7.90
C ALA A 40 18.21 -13.76 -8.09
N MET A 41 18.64 -13.76 -9.35
CA MET A 41 20.05 -13.70 -9.65
C MET A 41 20.70 -12.41 -9.15
N VAL A 42 20.09 -11.23 -9.24
CA VAL A 42 20.67 -9.99 -8.70
C VAL A 42 20.70 -10.00 -7.18
N ARG A 43 19.59 -10.35 -6.51
CA ARG A 43 19.50 -10.47 -5.04
C ARG A 43 20.61 -11.34 -4.47
N ALA A 44 20.90 -12.49 -5.09
CA ALA A 44 21.99 -13.38 -4.67
C ALA A 44 23.41 -12.76 -4.77
N LYS A 45 23.60 -11.64 -5.48
CA LYS A 45 24.89 -10.92 -5.59
C LYS A 45 24.88 -9.61 -4.80
N VAL A 46 23.76 -9.25 -4.15
CA VAL A 46 23.71 -8.12 -3.22
C VAL A 46 24.27 -8.63 -1.88
N THR A 47 25.60 -8.56 -1.74
CA THR A 47 26.29 -9.07 -0.53
C THR A 47 26.60 -7.95 0.47
N LYS A 48 26.69 -6.70 0.02
CA LYS A 48 26.93 -5.54 0.88
C LYS A 48 25.98 -4.42 0.49
N PRO A 49 25.30 -3.76 1.46
CA PRO A 49 24.56 -2.55 1.18
C PRO A 49 25.53 -1.51 0.62
N GLN A 50 25.25 -1.05 -0.60
CA GLN A 50 26.06 -0.02 -1.25
C GLN A 50 25.21 1.24 -1.43
N HIS A 51 25.78 2.39 -1.08
CA HIS A 51 25.09 3.68 -1.14
C HIS A 51 24.73 4.13 -2.56
N ARG A 52 25.31 3.50 -3.59
CA ARG A 52 25.00 3.78 -5.00
C ARG A 52 23.80 2.96 -5.45
N VAL A 53 22.67 3.64 -5.64
CA VAL A 53 21.46 3.08 -6.24
C VAL A 53 21.68 2.91 -7.75
N GLY A 54 21.83 1.66 -8.19
CA GLY A 54 22.02 1.35 -9.61
C GLY A 54 20.74 1.55 -10.41
N GLN A 55 20.73 2.51 -11.34
CA GLN A 55 19.57 2.90 -12.15
C GLN A 55 19.14 1.88 -13.21
N ALA A 56 19.97 0.87 -13.50
CA ALA A 56 19.67 -0.17 -14.49
C ALA A 56 18.83 -1.32 -13.90
N CYS A 57 17.87 -1.83 -14.67
CA CYS A 57 17.06 -3.00 -14.30
C CYS A 57 17.92 -4.28 -14.20
N ASP A 58 17.39 -5.30 -13.53
CA ASP A 58 18.12 -6.52 -13.19
C ASP A 58 18.57 -7.31 -14.42
N ARG A 59 17.69 -7.38 -15.43
CA ARG A 59 17.98 -8.02 -16.71
C ARG A 59 19.13 -7.35 -17.43
N CYS A 60 19.05 -6.03 -17.63
CA CYS A 60 20.08 -5.27 -18.33
C CYS A 60 21.42 -5.29 -17.58
N LYS A 61 21.37 -5.29 -16.24
CA LYS A 61 22.54 -5.41 -15.37
C LYS A 61 23.26 -6.75 -15.58
N LEU A 62 22.52 -7.87 -15.61
CA LEU A 62 23.09 -9.20 -15.78
C LEU A 62 23.51 -9.50 -17.23
N LYS A 63 22.78 -8.97 -18.22
CA LYS A 63 23.10 -9.07 -19.65
C LYS A 63 24.17 -8.08 -20.10
N LYS A 64 24.54 -7.12 -19.25
CA LYS A 64 25.50 -6.04 -19.55
C LYS A 64 25.12 -5.27 -20.82
N MET A 65 23.85 -4.86 -20.89
CA MET A 65 23.29 -4.10 -22.00
C MET A 65 22.73 -2.76 -21.53
N LYS A 66 22.54 -1.81 -22.45
CA LYS A 66 22.01 -0.46 -22.14
C LYS A 66 20.59 -0.57 -21.57
N CYS A 67 20.35 0.10 -20.45
CA CYS A 67 19.03 0.24 -19.83
C CYS A 67 18.57 1.69 -20.01
N THR A 68 17.45 1.89 -20.70
CA THR A 68 16.81 3.21 -20.81
C THR A 68 16.01 3.53 -19.53
N PRO A 69 15.87 4.83 -19.17
CA PRO A 69 15.24 5.24 -17.90
C PRO A 69 13.70 5.39 -17.96
N ASP A 70 13.02 4.86 -18.97
CA ASP A 70 11.59 5.13 -19.19
C ASP A 70 10.69 4.69 -18.01
N PRO A 71 9.64 5.47 -17.68
CA PRO A 71 8.85 5.26 -16.45
C PRO A 71 8.11 3.92 -16.42
N GLY A 72 7.68 3.39 -17.57
CA GLY A 72 6.99 2.10 -17.67
C GLY A 72 7.89 0.87 -17.72
N GLY A 73 9.20 1.04 -17.87
CA GLY A 73 10.13 -0.06 -18.16
C GLY A 73 11.12 0.33 -19.25
N CYS A 74 12.34 -0.21 -19.23
CA CYS A 74 13.30 0.10 -20.30
C CYS A 74 12.85 -0.49 -21.65
N ALA A 75 13.25 0.15 -22.75
CA ALA A 75 12.84 -0.20 -24.12
C ALA A 75 12.99 -1.70 -24.44
N CYS A 76 14.09 -2.32 -24.04
CA CYS A 76 14.33 -3.74 -24.31
C CYS A 76 13.39 -4.69 -23.54
N CYS A 77 12.98 -4.32 -22.33
CA CYS A 77 12.02 -5.11 -21.55
C CYS A 77 10.60 -4.93 -22.12
N LEU A 78 10.27 -3.71 -22.56
CA LEU A 78 9.00 -3.41 -23.20
C LEU A 78 8.83 -4.15 -24.53
N ILE A 79 9.83 -4.14 -25.41
CA ILE A 79 9.78 -4.86 -26.70
C ILE A 79 9.59 -6.37 -26.50
N LEU A 80 10.17 -6.93 -25.44
CA LEU A 80 10.05 -8.35 -25.12
C LEU A 80 8.80 -8.68 -24.31
N ASN A 81 7.97 -7.69 -23.97
CA ASN A 81 6.78 -7.84 -23.14
C ASN A 81 7.06 -8.55 -21.81
N ILE A 82 8.20 -8.23 -21.18
CA ILE A 82 8.60 -8.79 -19.88
C ILE A 82 8.62 -7.70 -18.80
N PRO A 83 8.33 -8.05 -17.53
CA PRO A 83 8.34 -7.08 -16.45
C PRO A 83 9.75 -6.52 -16.20
N CYS A 84 9.89 -5.20 -16.29
CA CYS A 84 11.15 -4.51 -16.03
C CYS A 84 11.40 -4.39 -14.52
N LYS A 85 12.00 -5.41 -13.92
CA LYS A 85 12.30 -5.44 -12.47
C LYS A 85 13.63 -4.78 -12.11
N ALA A 86 13.69 -4.07 -11.00
CA ALA A 86 14.88 -3.50 -10.42
C ALA A 86 14.97 -3.88 -8.94
N THR A 87 16.12 -4.42 -8.55
CA THR A 87 16.42 -4.75 -7.16
C THR A 87 17.22 -3.62 -6.52
N ASP A 88 16.69 -3.05 -5.44
CA ASP A 88 17.43 -2.09 -4.62
C ASP A 88 18.55 -2.82 -3.88
N ARG A 89 19.74 -2.24 -3.92
CA ARG A 89 20.94 -2.80 -3.26
C ARG A 89 21.01 -2.45 -1.78
N VAL A 90 20.24 -1.46 -1.35
CA VAL A 90 20.16 -1.06 0.06
C VAL A 90 19.16 -1.98 0.78
N THR A 91 17.91 -2.03 0.31
CA THR A 91 16.87 -2.85 0.96
C THR A 91 16.88 -4.32 0.53
N GLY A 92 17.48 -4.65 -0.62
CA GLY A 92 17.42 -5.99 -1.21
C GLY A 92 16.06 -6.32 -1.86
N GLU A 93 15.11 -5.40 -1.80
CA GLU A 93 13.78 -5.58 -2.35
C GLU A 93 13.77 -5.42 -3.87
N THR A 94 12.91 -6.19 -4.53
CA THR A 94 12.73 -6.12 -5.97
C THR A 94 11.39 -5.49 -6.29
N TRP A 95 11.43 -4.44 -7.10
CA TRP A 95 10.25 -3.71 -7.53
C TRP A 95 10.16 -3.69 -9.06
N VAL A 96 8.93 -3.62 -9.59
CA VAL A 96 8.70 -3.42 -11.02
C VAL A 96 8.85 -1.92 -11.31
N ARG A 97 9.57 -1.57 -12.38
CA ARG A 97 9.73 -0.17 -12.80
C ARG A 97 8.36 0.46 -13.06
N GLY A 98 8.17 1.68 -12.58
CA GLY A 98 6.91 2.41 -12.69
C GLY A 98 5.82 1.99 -11.70
N GLU A 99 6.04 0.92 -10.91
CA GLU A 99 5.04 0.43 -9.96
C GLU A 99 4.71 1.49 -8.90
N ALA A 100 5.73 2.13 -8.33
CA ALA A 100 5.52 3.21 -7.36
C ALA A 100 4.75 4.41 -7.96
N GLY A 101 4.84 4.64 -9.27
CA GLY A 101 4.04 5.66 -9.97
C GLY A 101 2.58 5.24 -10.03
N ARG A 102 2.32 4.05 -10.59
CA ARG A 102 0.96 3.48 -10.68
C ARG A 102 0.26 3.38 -9.33
N MET A 103 1.01 2.98 -8.29
CA MET A 103 0.50 2.89 -6.93
C MET A 103 0.10 4.27 -6.39
N ARG A 104 0.88 5.32 -6.67
CA ARG A 104 0.52 6.69 -6.28
C ARG A 104 -0.77 7.15 -6.98
N ASP A 105 -0.85 6.95 -8.28
CA ASP A 105 -2.03 7.33 -9.07
C ASP A 105 -3.29 6.58 -8.61
N LEU A 106 -3.15 5.29 -8.30
CA LEU A 106 -4.23 4.47 -7.75
C LEU A 106 -4.66 4.95 -6.36
N ILE A 107 -3.71 5.23 -5.48
CA ILE A 107 -3.99 5.76 -4.13
C ILE A 107 -4.74 7.09 -4.23
N GLU A 108 -4.33 7.98 -5.14
CA GLU A 108 -5.00 9.26 -5.36
C GLU A 108 -6.45 9.06 -5.86
N SER A 109 -6.65 8.19 -6.85
CA SER A 109 -7.98 7.83 -7.34
C SER A 109 -8.87 7.25 -6.25
N LEU A 110 -8.35 6.32 -5.44
CA LEU A 110 -9.08 5.71 -4.34
C LEU A 110 -9.42 6.71 -3.23
N LYS A 111 -8.50 7.62 -2.91
CA LYS A 111 -8.74 8.70 -1.95
C LYS A 111 -9.87 9.61 -2.43
N LYS A 112 -9.86 10.01 -3.69
CA LYS A 112 -10.93 10.83 -4.29
C LYS A 112 -12.28 10.13 -4.19
N GLN A 113 -12.36 8.86 -4.60
CA GLN A 113 -13.60 8.07 -4.49
C GLN A 113 -14.09 7.97 -3.05
N THR A 114 -13.18 7.84 -2.08
CA THR A 114 -13.52 7.78 -0.66
C THR A 114 -14.13 9.09 -0.19
N GLU A 115 -13.58 10.24 -0.59
CA GLU A 115 -14.14 11.55 -0.24
C GLU A 115 -15.50 11.78 -0.90
N ASP A 116 -15.65 11.42 -2.18
CA ASP A 116 -16.93 11.53 -2.89
C ASP A 116 -18.03 10.70 -2.21
N LEU A 117 -17.71 9.48 -1.78
CA LEU A 117 -18.65 8.62 -1.05
C LEU A 117 -18.99 9.17 0.34
N LYS A 118 -18.02 9.71 1.07
CA LYS A 118 -18.28 10.36 2.37
C LYS A 118 -19.23 11.55 2.23
N GLU A 119 -19.05 12.36 1.20
CA GLU A 119 -19.92 13.50 0.94
C GLU A 119 -21.35 13.03 0.60
N GLN A 120 -21.51 11.99 -0.21
CA GLN A 120 -22.82 11.39 -0.48
C GLN A 120 -23.49 10.86 0.79
N ILE A 121 -22.74 10.17 1.65
CA ILE A 121 -23.25 9.68 2.94
C ILE A 121 -23.71 10.85 3.81
N LYS A 122 -22.92 11.91 3.91
CA LYS A 122 -23.26 13.11 4.69
C LYS A 122 -24.54 13.77 4.18
N GLN A 123 -24.70 13.89 2.86
CA GLN A 123 -25.91 14.45 2.24
C GLN A 123 -27.14 13.58 2.52
N LEU A 124 -27.01 12.26 2.42
CA LEU A 124 -28.11 11.33 2.73
C LEU A 124 -28.47 11.35 4.22
N GLN A 125 -27.48 11.43 5.11
CA GLN A 125 -27.71 11.59 6.54
C GLN A 125 -28.46 12.89 6.85
N GLN A 126 -28.04 14.02 6.26
CA GLN A 126 -28.73 15.29 6.43
C GLN A 126 -30.19 15.24 5.97
N LYS A 127 -30.46 14.64 4.80
CA LYS A 127 -31.83 14.44 4.29
C LYS A 127 -32.65 13.55 5.23
N ASN A 128 -32.08 12.45 5.71
CA ASN A 128 -32.75 11.58 6.68
C ASN A 128 -33.11 12.32 7.97
N THR A 129 -32.19 13.13 8.52
CA THR A 129 -32.47 13.94 9.71
C THR A 129 -33.56 14.98 9.45
N GLN A 130 -33.55 15.64 8.29
CA GLN A 130 -34.61 16.58 7.90
C GLN A 130 -35.98 15.89 7.81
N LEU A 131 -36.04 14.72 7.17
CA LEU A 131 -37.26 13.93 7.07
C LEU A 131 -37.75 13.50 8.47
N GLN A 132 -36.85 13.05 9.33
CA GLN A 132 -37.18 12.70 10.72
C GLN A 132 -37.72 13.90 11.51
N ALA A 133 -37.17 15.10 11.31
CA ALA A 133 -37.67 16.31 11.96
C ALA A 133 -39.10 16.65 11.48
N CYS A 134 -39.34 16.69 10.16
CA CYS A 134 -40.66 16.96 9.61
C CYS A 134 -41.72 15.91 10.03
N LEU A 135 -41.34 14.64 10.10
CA LEU A 135 -42.21 13.57 10.60
C LEU A 135 -42.39 13.66 12.12
N GLY A 136 -41.35 14.00 12.88
CA GLY A 136 -41.38 14.11 14.34
C GLY A 136 -42.29 15.22 14.85
N ASP A 137 -42.30 16.37 14.19
CA ASP A 137 -43.11 17.53 14.58
C ASP A 137 -44.62 17.32 14.31
N SER A 138 -44.98 16.46 13.35
CA SER A 138 -46.36 16.16 12.99
C SER A 138 -46.94 14.90 13.66
N TYR A 139 -46.09 13.93 14.01
CA TYR A 139 -46.53 12.60 14.47
C TYR A 139 -46.64 12.47 15.99
N ARG A 140 -45.94 13.30 16.79
CA ARG A 140 -45.91 13.13 18.25
C ARG A 140 -47.10 13.73 19.03
N PRO A 141 -47.67 14.90 18.68
CA PRO A 141 -48.83 15.44 19.42
C PRO A 141 -50.14 14.70 19.09
N ASN A 142 -50.22 14.13 17.89
CA ASN A 142 -51.49 13.69 17.30
C ASN A 142 -51.91 12.26 17.66
N ILE A 143 -51.11 11.52 18.45
CA ILE A 143 -51.48 10.18 18.94
C ILE A 143 -51.68 10.17 20.46
N MET A 144 -50.95 11.00 21.22
CA MET A 144 -51.08 11.06 22.68
C MET A 144 -52.19 12.04 23.16
N GLY A 145 -52.53 13.08 22.40
CA GLY A 145 -53.58 14.04 22.84
C GLY A 145 -55.00 13.47 22.85
N HIS A 146 -55.29 12.46 22.02
CA HIS A 146 -56.64 11.90 21.89
C HIS A 146 -56.92 10.78 22.91
N TYR A 147 -55.91 10.08 23.47
CA TYR A 147 -56.17 9.05 24.49
C TYR A 147 -56.33 9.63 25.91
N GLU A 148 -55.73 10.79 26.21
CA GLU A 148 -55.87 11.45 27.52
C GLU A 148 -57.22 12.16 27.67
N SER A 149 -57.85 12.58 26.56
CA SER A 149 -59.16 13.25 26.58
C SER A 149 -60.31 12.29 26.89
N ASP A 150 -60.21 11.03 26.44
CA ASP A 150 -61.27 10.01 26.61
C ASP A 150 -61.25 9.30 27.99
N LEU A 151 -60.20 9.49 28.79
CA LEU A 151 -60.12 8.96 30.15
C LEU A 151 -60.72 9.92 31.18
N GLY A 152 -60.77 11.24 30.90
CA GLY A 152 -61.36 12.24 31.80
C GLY A 152 -62.89 12.32 31.77
N LEU A 153 -63.54 11.88 30.68
CA LEU A 153 -65.01 11.88 30.57
C LEU A 153 -65.69 10.69 31.25
N ARG A 154 -65.00 9.55 31.39
CA ARG A 154 -65.60 8.33 31.96
C ARG A 154 -65.71 8.36 33.49
N ASP A 155 -64.87 9.14 34.15
CA ASP A 155 -64.84 9.26 35.61
C ASP A 155 -65.90 10.23 36.18
N LEU A 156 -66.45 11.14 35.35
CA LEU A 156 -67.52 12.07 35.75
C LEU A 156 -68.92 11.45 35.65
N GLU A 157 -69.16 10.54 34.70
CA GLU A 157 -70.47 9.87 34.56
C GLU A 157 -70.72 8.79 35.62
N HIS A 158 -69.66 8.21 36.21
CA HIS A 158 -69.80 7.22 37.28
C HIS A 158 -70.16 7.84 38.64
N HIS A 159 -69.86 9.13 38.86
CA HIS A 159 -70.09 9.79 40.14
C HIS A 159 -71.50 10.42 40.28
N GLN A 160 -72.22 10.60 39.17
CA GLN A 160 -73.58 11.16 39.16
C GLN A 160 -74.70 10.11 39.23
N ASN A 161 -74.41 8.82 39.08
CA ASN A 161 -75.39 7.73 39.13
C ASN A 161 -75.44 7.00 40.49
N LEU A 162 -74.79 7.55 41.53
CA LEU A 162 -74.71 6.99 42.89
C LEU A 162 -75.20 7.96 43.99
N LEU A 163 -76.06 8.91 43.63
CA LEU A 163 -76.86 9.75 44.53
C LEU A 163 -78.32 9.71 44.08
#